data_AF-A0AAW1D755-F1
#
_entry.id   AF-A0AAW1D755-F1
#
_cell.length_a   1.000
_cell.length_b   1.000
_cell.length_c   1.000
_cell.angle_alpha   90.00
_cell.angle_beta   90.00
_cell.angle_gamma   90.00
#
_symmetry.space_group_name_H-M   'P 1'
#
loop_
_entity.id
_entity.type
_entity.pdbx_description
1 polymer ?
#
loop_
_entity_poly.entity_id
_entity_poly.type
_entity_poly.pdbx_seq_one_letter_code
_entity_poly.pdbx_strand_id
1 'polypeptide(L)'
;MNDYKYHYLFTTFDIESFNMEDFKYNFVNMTAFRIVDLEDLSVKEILKDMERFQTHGSSSAPNNRTRSIEVSHIFLFIYLFR
;
A
#
# COMPACT_ATOMS: atom_id res chain seq x y z
N MET A 1 -17.81 -8.22 -15.11
CA MET A 1 -17.17 -9.41 -14.51
C MET A 1 -16.96 -9.28 -12.99
N ASN A 2 -17.07 -8.07 -12.42
CA ASN A 2 -17.34 -7.88 -10.99
C ASN A 2 -18.76 -7.31 -10.84
N ASP A 3 -19.64 -8.02 -10.14
CA ASP A 3 -21.02 -7.61 -9.83
C ASP A 3 -21.05 -7.11 -8.38
N TYR A 4 -21.77 -6.01 -8.11
CA TYR A 4 -21.91 -5.40 -6.78
C TYR A 4 -22.38 -6.37 -5.68
N LYS A 5 -22.96 -7.51 -6.07
CA LYS A 5 -23.40 -8.57 -5.15
C LYS A 5 -22.26 -9.35 -4.50
N TYR A 6 -21.03 -9.27 -5.03
CA TYR A 6 -19.90 -10.01 -4.50
C TYR A 6 -19.11 -9.22 -3.45
N HIS A 7 -18.59 -9.94 -2.46
CA HIS A 7 -17.70 -9.43 -1.43
C HIS A 7 -16.36 -10.14 -1.54
N TYR A 8 -15.30 -9.37 -1.81
CA TYR A 8 -13.95 -9.91 -1.97
C TYR A 8 -13.19 -9.80 -0.66
N LEU A 9 -12.60 -10.92 -0.23
CA LEU A 9 -11.64 -10.96 0.87
C LEU A 9 -10.24 -11.15 0.28
N PHE A 10 -9.37 -10.17 0.47
CA PHE A 10 -7.98 -10.25 0.08
C PHE A 10 -7.16 -10.83 1.23
N THR A 11 -6.42 -11.90 0.94
CA THR A 11 -5.51 -12.56 1.89
C THR A 11 -4.07 -12.06 1.78
N THR A 12 -3.83 -11.03 0.96
CA THR A 12 -2.54 -10.35 0.82
C THR A 12 -2.48 -9.11 1.71
N PHE A 13 -1.30 -8.83 2.26
CA PHE A 13 -1.01 -7.60 3.00
C PHE A 13 -0.59 -6.45 2.08
N ASP A 14 -0.38 -6.73 0.80
CA ASP A 14 0.11 -5.76 -0.18
C ASP A 14 -0.98 -5.35 -1.18
N ILE A 15 -2.19 -5.07 -0.66
CA ILE A 15 -3.33 -4.71 -1.51
C ILE A 15 -3.13 -3.38 -2.25
N GLU A 16 -2.32 -2.47 -1.68
CA GLU A 16 -2.03 -1.14 -2.23
C GLU A 16 -1.17 -1.19 -3.50
N SER A 17 -0.60 -2.36 -3.81
CA SER A 17 0.11 -2.65 -5.05
C SER A 17 -0.76 -3.10 -6.20
N PHE A 18 -2.01 -3.49 -5.93
CA PHE A 18 -2.93 -3.90 -6.97
C PHE A 18 -3.66 -2.70 -7.58
N ASN A 19 -3.87 -2.73 -8.90
CA ASN A 19 -4.76 -1.78 -9.55
C ASN A 19 -6.22 -2.10 -9.15
N MET A 20 -6.80 -1.25 -8.31
CA MET A 20 -8.16 -1.41 -7.79
C MET A 20 -9.25 -0.71 -8.62
N GLU A 21 -8.92 -0.11 -9.76
CA GLU A 21 -9.87 0.64 -10.59
C GLU A 21 -11.11 -0.20 -10.96
N ASP A 22 -10.89 -1.44 -11.43
CA ASP A 22 -11.98 -2.33 -11.84
C ASP A 22 -12.91 -2.72 -10.68
N PHE A 23 -12.43 -2.73 -9.45
CA PHE A 23 -13.28 -3.00 -8.28
C PHE A 23 -14.05 -1.74 -7.84
N LYS A 24 -13.40 -0.57 -7.94
CA LYS A 24 -14.00 0.72 -7.59
C LYS A 24 -15.21 1.05 -8.46
N TYR A 25 -15.13 0.82 -9.77
CA TYR A 25 -16.23 1.13 -10.69
C TYR A 25 -17.42 0.17 -10.58
N ASN A 26 -17.23 -1.01 -9.99
CA ASN A 26 -18.28 -2.02 -9.82
C ASN A 26 -18.95 -2.00 -8.42
N PHE A 27 -18.61 -1.02 -7.56
CA PHE A 27 -19.19 -0.83 -6.22
C PHE A 27 -19.18 -2.11 -5.36
N VAL A 28 -18.20 -2.98 -5.56
CA VAL A 28 -18.09 -4.22 -4.80
C VAL A 28 -17.50 -3.95 -3.42
N ASN A 29 -17.98 -4.69 -2.43
CA ASN A 29 -17.39 -4.64 -1.11
C ASN A 29 -16.05 -5.38 -1.12
N MET A 30 -15.07 -4.81 -0.42
CA MET A 30 -13.73 -5.38 -0.29
C MET A 30 -13.28 -5.33 1.16
N THR A 31 -12.66 -6.41 1.63
CA THR A 31 -12.01 -6.47 2.94
C THR A 31 -10.60 -6.99 2.76
N ALA A 32 -9.64 -6.33 3.42
CA ALA A 32 -8.23 -6.66 3.38
C ALA A 32 -7.60 -6.34 4.75
N PHE A 33 -6.36 -6.81 4.93
CA PHE A 33 -5.59 -6.57 6.14
C PHE A 33 -4.38 -5.70 5.81
N ARG A 34 -4.07 -4.73 6.68
CA ARG A 34 -2.83 -3.94 6.61
C ARG A 34 -2.07 -4.12 7.91
N ILE A 35 -0.76 -4.37 7.82
CA ILE A 35 0.12 -4.56 8.98
C ILE A 35 0.60 -3.21 9.53
N VAL A 36 0.75 -2.22 8.65
CA VAL A 36 1.24 -0.89 9.00
C VAL A 36 0.08 0.06 9.28
N ASP A 37 0.14 0.78 10.39
CA ASP A 37 -0.74 1.91 10.66
C ASP A 37 -0.15 3.18 10.03
N LEU A 38 -0.86 3.76 9.05
CA LEU A 38 -0.44 4.99 8.38
C LEU A 38 -0.67 6.25 9.22
N GLU A 39 -1.44 6.15 10.32
CA GLU A 39 -1.70 7.27 11.22
C GLU A 39 -0.59 7.47 12.25
N ASP A 40 0.21 6.43 12.52
CA ASP A 40 1.36 6.46 13.42
C ASP A 40 2.42 7.49 12.96
N LEU A 41 2.88 8.32 13.90
CA LEU A 41 3.85 9.37 13.63
C LEU A 41 5.21 8.81 13.16
N SER A 42 5.65 7.70 13.74
CA SER A 42 6.90 7.03 13.36
C SER A 42 6.84 6.51 11.92
N VAL A 43 5.70 5.93 11.54
CA VAL A 43 5.47 5.46 10.17
C VAL A 43 5.47 6.63 9.19
N LYS A 44 4.82 7.74 9.53
CA LYS A 44 4.82 8.96 8.70
C LYS A 44 6.22 9.53 8.50
N GLU A 45 7.04 9.57 9.55
CA GLU A 45 8.43 10.03 9.46
C GLU A 45 9.27 9.12 8.57
N ILE A 46 9.17 7.80 8.76
CA ILE A 46 9.86 6.81 7.92
C ILE A 46 9.43 6.95 6.47
N LEU A 47 8.12 7.05 6.18
CA LEU A 47 7.61 7.22 4.81
C LEU A 47 8.13 8.51 4.17
N LYS A 48 8.16 9.62 4.93
CA LYS A 48 8.69 10.91 4.47
C LYS A 48 10.18 10.85 4.18
N ASP A 49 10.96 10.14 4.99
CA ASP A 49 12.39 9.96 4.74
C ASP A 49 12.62 9.04 3.54
N MET A 50 11.80 7.99 3.39
CA MET A 50 11.85 7.10 2.25
C MET A 50 11.50 7.78 0.92
N GLU A 51 10.58 8.75 0.92
CA GLU A 51 10.30 9.59 -0.26
C GLU A 51 11.56 10.30 -0.78
N ARG A 52 12.50 10.67 0.10
CA ARG A 52 13.77 11.31 -0.28
C ARG A 52 14.73 10.35 -0.98
N PHE A 53 14.64 9.06 -0.68
CA PHE A 53 15.48 8.01 -1.28
C PHE A 53 14.89 7.42 -2.56
N GLN A 54 13.66 7.80 -2.93
CA GLN A 54 13.13 7.47 -4.24
C GLN A 54 13.95 8.22 -5.30
N THR A 55 14.78 7.48 -6.03
CA THR A 55 15.62 8.01 -7.10
C THR A 55 14.77 8.82 -8.09
N HIS A 56 15.17 10.07 -8.35
CA HIS A 56 14.55 11.02 -9.28
C HIS A 56 14.62 10.53 -10.74
N GLY A 57 13.95 9.42 -11.06
CA GLY A 57 13.96 8.78 -12.38
C GLY A 57 12.58 8.36 -12.88
N SER A 58 11.51 8.62 -12.15
CA SER A 58 10.14 8.29 -12.58
C SER A 58 9.13 9.30 -12.05
N SER A 59 9.40 10.58 -12.32
CA SER A 59 8.38 11.62 -12.29
C SER A 59 7.18 11.17 -13.14
N SER A 60 5.99 11.14 -12.54
CA SER A 60 4.67 10.87 -13.15
C SER A 60 4.19 9.42 -13.33
N ALA A 61 4.41 8.53 -12.36
CA ALA A 61 3.54 7.35 -12.19
C ALA A 61 2.74 7.46 -10.87
N PRO A 62 1.47 7.02 -10.80
CA PRO A 62 0.73 6.95 -9.54
C PRO A 62 1.30 5.92 -8.52
N ASN A 63 2.36 5.21 -8.93
CA ASN A 63 2.92 4.02 -8.28
C ASN A 63 3.92 4.35 -7.15
N ASN A 64 4.16 5.64 -6.88
CA ASN A 64 5.20 6.11 -5.95
C ASN A 64 4.83 5.79 -4.50
N ARG A 65 3.54 5.87 -4.18
CA ARG A 65 2.98 5.60 -2.86
C ARG A 65 2.92 4.09 -2.58
N THR A 66 2.68 3.29 -3.59
CA THR A 66 2.74 1.83 -3.51
C THR A 66 4.15 1.34 -3.20
N ARG A 67 5.15 1.83 -3.94
CA ARG A 67 6.56 1.44 -3.73
C ARG A 67 7.11 1.91 -2.39
N SER A 68 6.61 3.02 -1.82
CA SER A 68 7.01 3.43 -0.47
C SER A 68 6.45 2.50 0.60
N ILE A 69 5.31 1.86 0.39
CA ILE A 69 4.69 0.95 1.35
C ILE A 69 5.37 -0.44 1.33
N GLU A 70 5.71 -0.97 0.16
CA GLU A 70 6.49 -2.21 0.06
C GLU A 70 7.85 -2.10 0.77
N VAL A 71 8.56 -0.98 0.57
CA VAL A 71 9.85 -0.74 1.20
C VAL A 71 9.67 -0.45 2.70
N SER A 72 8.54 0.10 3.14
CA SER A 72 8.29 0.38 4.55
C SER A 72 8.05 -0.91 5.32
N HIS A 73 7.42 -1.92 4.71
CA HIS A 73 7.29 -3.26 5.28
C HIS A 73 8.66 -3.92 5.53
N ILE A 74 9.59 -3.80 4.57
CA ILE A 74 10.96 -4.33 4.72
C ILE A 74 11.72 -3.57 5.81
N PHE A 75 11.57 -2.24 5.87
CA PHE A 75 12.24 -1.41 6.87
C PHE A 75 11.72 -1.68 8.29
N LEU A 76 10.39 -1.77 8.46
CA LEU A 76 9.75 -2.12 9.73
C LEU A 76 10.22 -3.50 10.21
N PHE A 77 10.34 -4.49 9.30
CA PHE A 77 10.85 -5.81 9.61
C PHE A 77 12.31 -5.74 10.13
N ILE A 78 13.18 -4.94 9.52
CA ILE A 78 14.56 -4.77 9.99
C ILE A 78 14.60 -4.16 11.41
N TYR A 79 13.72 -3.21 11.71
CA TYR A 79 13.65 -2.56 13.03
C TYR A 79 13.05 -3.44 14.13
N LEU A 80 12.10 -4.33 13.79
CA LEU A 80 11.47 -5.25 14.74
C LEU A 80 12.37 -6.41 15.17
N PHE A 81 13.37 -6.77 14.37
CA PHE A 81 14.28 -7.91 14.62
C PHE A 81 15.68 -7.50 15.14
N ARG A 82 15.80 -6.30 15.71
CA ARG A 82 17.02 -5.80 16.36
C ARG A 82 16.79 -5.63 17.86
#